data_AF-A0A1G2VEW9-F1
#
_entry.id   AF-A0A1G2VEW9-F1
#
_cell.length_a   1.000
_cell.length_b   1.000
_cell.length_c   1.000
_cell.angle_alpha   90.00
_cell.angle_beta   90.00
_cell.angle_gamma   90.00
#
_symmetry.space_group_name_H-M   'P 1'
#
loop_
_entity.id
_entity.type
_entity.pdbx_description
1 polymer ?
#
loop_
_entity_poly.entity_id
_entity_poly.type
_entity_poly.pdbx_seq_one_letter_code
_entity_poly.pdbx_strand_id
1 'polypeptide(L)'
;MESGEEILQRIITYVIDPALRVIFTLGLFFFIWGIIQFLWGVQKGHPENEGKQHMVWGLVGMLIMVSVYGIIALIINSFGLQTSATDVSRINNTTGPSPFEN
;
A
#
# COMPACT_ATOMS: atom_id res chain seq x y z
N MET A 1 -5.96 30.51 0.44
CA MET A 1 -5.97 29.07 0.10
C MET A 1 -5.48 29.00 -1.33
N GLU A 2 -4.28 28.48 -1.55
CA GLU A 2 -3.67 28.46 -2.88
C GLU A 2 -4.37 27.44 -3.77
N SER A 3 -4.83 27.87 -4.93
CA SER A 3 -5.53 27.05 -5.93
C SER A 3 -4.71 25.86 -6.42
N GLY A 4 -3.38 25.89 -6.27
CA GLY A 4 -2.50 24.77 -6.59
C GLY A 4 -2.66 23.56 -5.67
N GLU A 5 -2.92 23.77 -4.38
CA GLU A 5 -3.07 22.67 -3.40
C GLU A 5 -4.34 21.86 -3.67
N GLU A 6 -5.42 22.53 -4.06
CA GLU A 6 -6.73 21.91 -4.33
C GLU A 6 -6.67 20.98 -5.56
N ILE A 7 -5.93 21.39 -6.59
CA ILE A 7 -5.71 20.57 -7.80
C ILE A 7 -4.90 19.32 -7.44
N LEU A 8 -3.85 19.49 -6.63
CA LEU A 8 -2.95 18.41 -6.24
C LEU A 8 -3.68 17.36 -5.37
N GLN A 9 -4.48 17.81 -4.40
CA GLN A 9 -5.31 16.92 -3.58
C GLN A 9 -6.35 16.16 -4.40
N ARG A 10 -6.95 16.82 -5.40
CA ARG A 10 -7.92 16.18 -6.30
C ARG A 10 -7.28 15.08 -7.15
N ILE A 11 -6.07 15.32 -7.67
CA ILE A 11 -5.34 14.29 -8.44
C ILE A 11 -5.02 13.08 -7.55
N ILE A 12 -4.53 13.30 -6.33
CA ILE A 12 -4.20 12.21 -5.42
C ILE A 12 -5.45 11.36 -5.12
N THR A 13 -6.54 12.01 -4.72
CA THR A 13 -7.76 11.33 -4.26
C THR A 13 -8.47 10.57 -5.38
N TYR A 14 -8.53 11.15 -6.59
CA TYR A 14 -9.34 10.60 -7.68
C TYR A 14 -8.55 9.76 -8.69
N VAL A 15 -7.22 9.89 -8.72
CA VAL A 15 -6.37 9.16 -9.68
C VAL A 15 -5.43 8.21 -8.95
N ILE A 16 -4.65 8.72 -8.00
CA ILE A 16 -3.55 7.96 -7.39
C ILE A 16 -4.07 6.88 -6.43
N ASP A 17 -4.95 7.23 -5.50
CA ASP A 17 -5.53 6.29 -4.53
C ASP A 17 -6.26 5.10 -5.18
N PRO A 18 -7.18 5.31 -6.16
CA PRO A 18 -7.82 4.18 -6.83
C PRO A 18 -6.85 3.36 -7.69
N ALA A 19 -5.89 4.00 -8.38
CA ALA A 19 -4.88 3.27 -9.15
C ALA A 19 -4.00 2.39 -8.25
N LEU A 20 -3.56 2.93 -7.10
CA LEU A 20 -2.81 2.18 -6.09
C LEU A 20 -3.60 0.97 -5.59
N ARG A 21 -4.90 1.13 -5.31
CA ARG A 21 -5.74 0.02 -4.85
C ARG A 21 -5.80 -1.11 -5.88
N VAL A 22 -5.95 -0.78 -7.16
CA VAL A 22 -5.98 -1.77 -8.25
C VAL A 22 -4.64 -2.48 -8.39
N ILE A 23 -3.53 -1.72 -8.44
CA ILE A 23 -2.18 -2.28 -8.55
C ILE A 23 -1.83 -3.12 -7.31
N PHE A 24 -2.30 -2.73 -6.12
CA PHE A 24 -2.15 -3.50 -4.89
C PHE A 24 -2.84 -4.85 -4.97
N THR A 25 -4.12 -4.86 -5.34
CA THR A 25 -4.88 -6.11 -5.47
C THR A 25 -4.23 -7.03 -6.49
N LEU A 26 -3.82 -6.52 -7.64
CA LEU A 26 -3.16 -7.32 -8.67
C LEU A 26 -1.77 -7.82 -8.21
N GLY A 27 -0.93 -6.93 -7.68
CA GLY A 27 0.41 -7.27 -7.21
C GLY A 27 0.40 -8.31 -6.10
N LEU A 28 -0.49 -8.16 -5.10
CA LEU A 28 -0.68 -9.12 -4.03
C LEU A 28 -1.17 -10.47 -4.56
N PHE A 29 -2.10 -10.45 -5.52
CA PHE A 29 -2.62 -11.67 -6.14
C PHE A 29 -1.51 -12.45 -6.86
N PHE A 30 -0.73 -11.78 -7.71
CA PHE A 30 0.41 -12.41 -8.40
C PHE A 30 1.50 -12.88 -7.44
N PHE A 31 1.75 -12.15 -6.36
CA PHE A 31 2.70 -12.54 -5.33
C PHE A 31 2.28 -13.83 -4.63
N ILE A 32 1.04 -13.93 -4.16
CA ILE A 32 0.50 -15.14 -3.51
C ILE A 32 0.52 -16.33 -4.47
N TRP A 33 0.10 -16.11 -5.73
CA TRP A 33 0.15 -17.14 -6.76
C TRP A 33 1.58 -17.66 -7.00
N GLY A 34 2.56 -16.75 -7.07
CA GLY A 34 3.98 -17.09 -7.22
C GLY A 34 4.51 -17.92 -6.05
N ILE A 35 4.12 -17.61 -4.81
CA ILE A 35 4.51 -18.40 -3.62
C ILE A 35 3.95 -19.82 -3.71
N ILE A 36 2.67 -19.98 -4.08
CA ILE A 36 2.02 -21.29 -4.17
C ILE A 36 2.74 -22.16 -5.23
N GLN A 37 2.99 -21.61 -6.41
CA GLN A 37 3.73 -22.29 -7.47
C GLN A 37 5.15 -22.65 -7.06
N PHE A 38 5.87 -21.70 -6.44
CA PHE A 38 7.21 -21.97 -5.94
C PHE A 38 7.23 -23.10 -4.91
N LEU A 39 6.27 -23.13 -3.97
CA LEU A 39 6.20 -24.13 -2.91
C LEU A 39 5.87 -25.53 -3.46
N TRP A 40 5.01 -25.62 -4.48
CA TRP A 40 4.73 -26.87 -5.18
C TRP A 40 5.93 -27.38 -6.01
N GLY A 41 6.66 -26.47 -6.68
CA GLY A 41 7.85 -26.82 -7.44
C GLY A 41 8.98 -27.36 -6.56
N VAL A 42 9.19 -26.76 -5.37
CA VAL A 42 10.20 -27.22 -4.39
C VAL A 42 9.95 -28.66 -3.95
N GLN A 43 8.70 -29.10 -3.78
CA GLN A 43 8.39 -30.48 -3.39
C GLN A 43 8.72 -31.53 -4.48
N LYS A 44 8.80 -31.12 -5.76
CA LYS A 44 9.10 -32.02 -6.89
C LYS A 44 10.59 -32.09 -7.24
N GLY A 45 11.46 -31.33 -6.56
CA GLY A 45 12.92 -31.37 -6.77
C GLY A 45 13.40 -30.79 -8.12
N HIS A 46 12.52 -30.15 -8.88
CA HIS A 46 12.85 -29.51 -10.16
C HIS A 46 12.81 -27.98 -10.00
N PRO A 47 13.81 -27.23 -10.50
CA PRO A 47 13.77 -25.78 -10.50
C PRO A 47 12.74 -25.30 -11.52
N GLU A 48 11.50 -25.10 -11.07
CA GLU A 48 10.47 -24.47 -11.89
C GLU A 48 10.76 -22.96 -11.99
N ASN A 49 11.37 -22.57 -13.10
CA ASN A 49 11.70 -21.19 -13.42
C ASN A 49 10.45 -20.29 -13.49
N GLU A 50 9.28 -20.87 -13.79
CA GLU A 50 8.00 -20.15 -13.85
C GLU A 50 7.53 -19.64 -12.47
N GLY A 51 7.63 -20.45 -11.41
CA GLY A 51 7.26 -20.03 -10.05
C GLY A 51 8.09 -18.85 -9.55
N LYS A 52 9.39 -18.85 -9.88
CA LYS A 52 10.29 -17.71 -9.60
C LYS A 52 9.90 -16.47 -10.38
N GLN A 53 9.50 -16.62 -11.64
CA GLN A 53 9.09 -15.49 -12.47
C GLN A 53 7.82 -14.81 -11.92
N HIS A 54 6.83 -15.59 -11.48
CA HIS A 54 5.63 -15.04 -10.85
C HIS A 54 5.92 -14.34 -9.51
N MET A 55 6.87 -14.86 -8.72
CA MET A 55 7.34 -14.21 -7.49
C MET A 55 7.98 -12.85 -7.78
N VAL A 56 8.80 -12.75 -8.84
CA VAL A 56 9.44 -11.48 -9.26
C VAL A 56 8.40 -10.47 -9.73
N TRP A 57 7.38 -10.88 -10.50
CA TRP A 57 6.28 -9.98 -10.90
C TRP A 57 5.52 -9.43 -9.69
N GLY A 58 5.26 -10.26 -8.67
CA GLY A 58 4.69 -9.81 -7.40
C GLY A 58 5.59 -8.79 -6.66
N LEU A 59 6.90 -9.06 -6.61
CA LEU A 59 7.88 -8.17 -5.99
C LEU A 59 7.98 -6.81 -6.70
N VAL A 60 7.94 -6.81 -8.03
CA VAL A 60 7.89 -5.57 -8.84
C VAL A 60 6.63 -4.77 -8.52
N GLY A 61 5.48 -5.43 -8.39
CA GLY A 61 4.23 -4.78 -7.97
C GLY A 61 4.35 -4.12 -6.60
N MET A 62 4.97 -4.79 -5.63
CA MET A 62 5.23 -4.23 -4.29
C MET A 62 6.21 -3.05 -4.33
N LEU A 63 7.27 -3.15 -5.14
CA LEU A 63 8.25 -2.07 -5.31
C LEU A 63 7.58 -0.79 -5.83
N ILE A 64 6.69 -0.91 -6.81
CA ILE A 64 5.96 0.23 -7.37
C ILE A 64 5.14 0.93 -6.28
N MET A 65 4.48 0.20 -5.40
CA MET A 65 3.70 0.81 -4.32
C MET A 65 4.56 1.55 -3.33
N VAL A 66 5.69 0.97 -2.90
CA VAL A 66 6.65 1.65 -2.01
C VAL A 66 7.18 2.93 -2.66
N SER A 67 7.48 2.86 -3.97
CA SER A 67 7.93 4.02 -4.74
C SER A 67 6.88 5.14 -4.76
N VAL A 68 5.62 4.80 -5.03
CA VAL A 68 4.53 5.79 -5.08
C VAL A 68 4.27 6.40 -3.70
N TYR A 69 4.20 5.61 -2.63
CA TYR A 69 4.06 6.14 -1.27
C TYR A 69 5.23 7.04 -0.87
N GLY A 70 6.46 6.68 -1.26
CA GLY A 70 7.64 7.52 -1.06
C GLY A 70 7.52 8.87 -1.77
N ILE A 71 7.08 8.87 -3.04
CA ILE A 71 6.87 10.10 -3.82
C ILE A 71 5.75 10.95 -3.19
N ILE A 72 4.64 10.34 -2.80
CA ILE A 72 3.53 11.03 -2.10
C ILE A 72 4.05 11.68 -0.82
N ALA A 73 4.81 10.96 0.01
CA ALA A 73 5.37 11.48 1.25
C ALA A 73 6.34 12.64 1.00
N LEU A 74 7.17 12.57 -0.04
CA LEU A 74 8.05 13.68 -0.43
C LEU A 74 7.25 14.91 -0.85
N ILE A 75 6.22 14.76 -1.67
CA ILE A 75 5.37 15.86 -2.13
C ILE A 75 4.65 16.50 -0.93
N ILE A 76 4.02 15.70 -0.07
CA ILE A 76 3.32 16.19 1.12
C ILE A 76 4.25 16.99 2.03
N ASN A 77 5.45 16.48 2.30
CA ASN A 77 6.44 17.15 3.15
C ASN A 77 7.02 18.40 2.49
N SER A 78 7.22 18.41 1.17
CA SER A 78 7.74 19.57 0.44
C SER A 78 6.72 20.70 0.31
N PHE A 79 5.43 20.40 0.21
CA PHE A 79 4.36 21.40 0.08
C PHE A 79 3.60 21.67 1.39
N GLY A 80 4.02 21.08 2.51
CA GLY A 80 3.39 21.32 3.82
C GLY A 80 1.93 20.85 3.92
N LEU A 81 1.53 19.92 3.07
CA LEU A 81 0.15 19.45 3.00
C LEU A 81 -0.17 18.61 4.24
N GLN A 82 -1.10 19.04 5.07
CA GLN A 82 -1.60 18.20 6.17
C GLN A 82 -2.48 17.10 5.57
N THR A 83 -1.89 15.96 5.28
CA THR A 83 -2.69 14.77 4.98
C THR A 83 -3.24 14.23 6.29
N SER A 84 -4.56 14.30 6.47
CA SER A 84 -5.25 13.55 7.50
C SER A 84 -5.13 12.06 7.16
N ALA A 85 -4.00 11.46 7.51
CA ALA A 85 -3.77 10.03 7.43
C ALA A 85 -4.95 9.32 8.11
N THR A 86 -5.43 8.24 7.48
CA THR A 86 -6.45 7.30 7.96
C THR A 86 -6.68 7.45 9.46
N ASP A 87 -7.81 8.07 9.82
CA ASP A 87 -8.16 8.51 11.17
C ASP A 87 -8.09 7.35 12.19
N VAL A 88 -6.89 7.11 12.72
CA VAL A 88 -6.64 6.27 13.90
C VAL A 88 -7.04 7.01 15.17
N SER A 89 -7.57 8.23 15.10
CA SER A 89 -8.10 8.90 16.29
C SER A 89 -9.35 8.20 16.84
N ARG A 90 -10.00 7.33 16.05
CA ARG A 90 -11.12 6.48 16.54
C ARG A 90 -10.71 5.46 17.60
N ILE A 91 -9.49 4.93 17.57
CA ILE A 91 -9.01 3.99 18.61
C ILE A 91 -8.56 4.71 19.89
N ASN A 92 -8.23 5.99 19.79
CA ASN A 92 -7.79 6.80 20.93
C ASN A 92 -8.97 7.28 21.80
N ASN A 93 -10.20 7.17 21.30
CA ASN A 93 -11.42 7.62 21.98
C ASN A 93 -12.27 6.46 22.55
N THR A 94 -11.76 5.21 22.53
CA THR A 94 -12.44 4.03 23.11
C THR A 94 -11.89 3.61 24.48
N THR A 95 -10.86 4.28 25.01
CA THR A 95 -10.56 4.22 26.43
C THR A 95 -11.59 5.08 27.17
N GLY A 96 -12.76 4.49 27.40
CA GLY A 96 -13.79 5.07 28.28
C GLY A 96 -13.24 5.28 29.69
N PRO A 97 -13.89 6.14 30.51
CA PRO A 97 -13.45 6.41 31.88
C PRO A 97 -13.29 5.10 32.64
N SER A 98 -12.16 4.96 33.33
CA SER A 98 -11.87 3.75 34.10
C SER A 98 -12.92 3.63 35.21
N PRO A 99 -13.56 2.45 35.41
CA PRO A 99 -14.66 2.28 36.37
C PRO A 99 -14.20 2.33 37.85
N PHE A 100 -12.97 2.78 38.09
CA PHE A 100 -12.30 2.79 39.38
C PHE A 100 -11.70 4.15 39.73
N GLU A 101 -12.04 5.23 39.01
CA GLU A 101 -11.80 6.60 39.51
C GLU A 101 -12.83 6.91 40.61
N ASN A 102 -12.36 7.04 41.84
CA ASN A 102 -13.13 7.44 43.02
C ASN A 102 -12.77 8.85 43.47
#